data_AF-A0A954QJ19-F1
#
_entry.id   AF-A0A954QJ19-F1
#
_cell.length_a   1.000
_cell.length_b   1.000
_cell.length_c   1.000
_cell.angle_alpha   90.00
_cell.angle_beta   90.00
_cell.angle_gamma   90.00
#
_symmetry.space_group_name_H-M   'P 1'
#
loop_
_entity.id
_entity.type
_entity.pdbx_description
1 polymer ?
#
loop_
_entity_poly.entity_id
_entity_poly.type
_entity_poly.pdbx_seq_one_letter_code
_entity_poly.pdbx_strand_id
1 'polypeptide(L)'
;MLDRVVSYVWFAAQALTVCLVVLLALVSRSYAESEDLSVAQDNKSLVSNVGSRPSLTTDTQQRTTLRLPVPDPNAPAKPTLETVLHVANESYDQVREEITDYTCVLVRRERVDGRLGPHEFAYAKVRNRRVHNGEIITPFSIYLKFLKPKDVAGREVLYVEGANDNEMLVRRGGIRMS
;
A
#
# COMPACT_ATOMS: atom_id res chain seq x y z
N MET A 1 -18.57 48.00 26.79
CA MET A 1 -17.86 47.55 25.55
C MET A 1 -16.54 46.86 25.86
N LEU A 2 -15.88 47.12 27.00
CA LEU A 2 -14.64 46.45 27.41
C LEU A 2 -14.83 45.01 27.94
N ASP A 3 -15.98 44.65 28.51
CA ASP A 3 -16.16 43.32 29.12
C ASP A 3 -16.22 42.15 28.11
N ARG A 4 -16.62 42.42 26.86
CA ARG A 4 -16.64 41.38 25.82
C ARG A 4 -15.27 41.06 25.23
N VAL A 5 -14.32 41.99 25.32
CA VAL A 5 -12.94 41.77 24.84
C VAL A 5 -12.17 40.87 25.81
N VAL A 6 -12.40 41.04 27.11
CA VAL A 6 -11.73 40.22 28.16
C VAL A 6 -12.14 38.76 28.08
N SER A 7 -13.43 38.46 27.84
CA SER A 7 -13.87 37.07 27.63
C SER A 7 -13.27 36.44 26.37
N TYR A 8 -13.16 37.20 25.27
CA TYR A 8 -12.61 36.68 24.01
C TYR A 8 -11.12 36.34 24.12
N VAL A 9 -10.34 37.18 24.82
CA VAL A 9 -8.92 36.93 25.09
C VAL A 9 -8.74 35.71 26.01
N TRP A 10 -9.65 35.52 26.97
CA TRP A 10 -9.62 34.36 27.87
C TRP A 10 -9.97 33.04 27.17
N PHE A 11 -10.99 33.04 26.30
CA PHE A 11 -11.33 31.87 25.48
C PHE A 11 -10.24 31.55 24.43
N ALA A 12 -9.62 32.58 23.83
CA ALA A 12 -8.51 32.39 22.89
C ALA A 12 -7.26 31.80 23.57
N ALA A 13 -6.96 32.24 24.80
CA ALA A 13 -5.83 31.70 25.58
C ALA A 13 -6.04 30.21 25.91
N GLN A 14 -7.25 29.80 26.31
CA GLN A 14 -7.57 28.38 26.57
C GLN A 14 -7.50 27.52 25.32
N ALA A 15 -7.97 28.02 24.16
CA ALA A 15 -7.89 27.30 22.89
C ALA A 15 -6.43 27.06 22.45
N LEU A 16 -5.55 28.06 22.64
CA LEU A 16 -4.12 27.95 22.35
C LEU A 16 -3.42 26.93 23.26
N THR A 17 -3.77 26.89 24.55
CA THR A 17 -3.19 25.89 25.48
C THR A 17 -3.61 24.47 25.10
N VAL A 18 -4.88 24.24 24.76
CA VAL A 18 -5.35 22.91 24.31
C VAL A 18 -4.64 22.51 23.00
N CYS A 19 -4.48 23.45 22.07
CA CYS A 19 -3.78 23.20 20.80
C CYS A 19 -2.30 22.83 21.02
N LEU A 20 -1.61 23.52 21.93
CA LEU A 20 -0.22 23.23 22.29
C LEU A 20 -0.05 21.84 22.93
N VAL A 21 -0.97 21.46 23.83
CA VAL A 21 -0.92 20.13 24.48
C VAL A 21 -1.19 19.01 23.47
N VAL A 22 -2.13 19.19 22.54
CA VAL A 22 -2.40 18.22 21.46
C VAL A 22 -1.20 18.12 20.50
N LEU A 23 -0.59 19.25 20.13
CA LEU A 23 0.62 19.26 19.30
C LEU A 23 1.80 18.56 19.98
N LEU A 24 2.03 18.83 21.27
CA LEU A 24 3.07 18.13 22.04
C LEU A 24 2.81 16.62 22.12
N ALA A 25 1.56 16.20 22.34
CA ALA A 25 1.21 14.78 22.37
C ALA A 25 1.41 14.08 21.01
N LEU A 26 1.11 14.76 19.91
CA LEU A 26 1.36 14.23 18.55
C LEU A 26 2.85 14.14 18.23
N VAL A 27 3.64 15.15 18.63
CA VAL A 27 5.10 15.14 18.47
C VAL A 27 5.71 14.04 19.32
N SER A 28 5.33 13.87 20.59
CA SER A 28 5.83 12.78 21.44
C SER A 28 5.49 11.39 20.86
N ARG A 29 4.31 11.23 20.27
CA ARG A 29 3.91 9.97 19.63
C ARG A 29 4.75 9.66 18.39
N SER A 30 5.14 10.69 17.63
CA SER A 30 6.05 10.55 16.48
C SER A 30 7.49 10.21 16.91
N TYR A 31 7.96 10.72 18.04
CA TYR A 31 9.31 10.40 18.56
C TYR A 31 9.42 8.99 19.15
N ALA A 32 8.32 8.43 19.67
CA ALA A 32 8.33 7.08 20.23
C ALA A 32 8.44 5.96 19.18
N GLU A 33 8.26 6.27 17.89
CA GLU A 33 8.29 5.29 16.80
C GLU A 33 9.68 5.14 16.13
N SER A 34 10.69 5.90 16.60
CA SER A 34 12.03 5.91 15.98
C SER A 34 13.12 5.10 16.71
N GLU A 35 12.84 4.37 17.80
CA GLU A 35 13.87 3.60 18.55
C GLU A 35 13.92 2.09 18.29
N ASP A 36 13.05 1.51 17.46
CA ASP A 36 13.10 0.06 17.17
C ASP A 36 13.94 -0.28 15.92
N LEU A 37 15.19 0.20 15.88
CA LEU A 37 16.19 -0.18 14.87
C LEU A 37 17.57 -0.45 15.48
N SER A 38 17.66 -1.42 16.40
CA SER A 38 18.93 -2.15 16.62
C SER A 38 18.72 -3.49 17.34
N VAL A 39 18.64 -4.60 16.61
CA VAL A 39 19.20 -5.90 17.06
C VAL A 39 19.69 -6.67 15.84
N ALA A 40 20.98 -6.59 15.57
CA ALA A 40 21.69 -7.49 14.68
C ALA A 40 22.38 -8.58 15.51
N GLN A 41 22.35 -9.80 14.98
CA GLN A 41 23.31 -10.89 15.21
C GLN A 41 23.27 -11.60 16.58
N ASP A 42 22.65 -12.78 16.58
CA ASP A 42 23.22 -13.99 17.22
C ASP A 42 22.44 -15.22 16.76
N ASN A 43 23.00 -15.98 15.81
CA ASN A 43 22.50 -17.33 15.49
C ASN A 43 23.68 -18.19 14.99
N LYS A 44 24.55 -18.55 15.92
CA LYS A 44 25.64 -19.50 15.71
C LYS A 44 25.69 -20.52 16.85
N SER A 45 24.61 -21.29 17.06
CA SER A 45 24.66 -22.48 17.93
C SER A 45 23.37 -23.30 17.97
N LEU A 46 22.84 -23.79 16.85
CA LEU A 46 21.81 -24.83 16.86
C LEU A 46 22.00 -25.82 15.70
N VAL A 47 23.21 -26.41 15.63
CA VAL A 47 23.47 -27.64 14.88
C VAL A 47 23.91 -28.71 15.87
N SER A 48 22.95 -29.31 16.58
CA SER A 48 23.13 -30.58 17.28
C SER A 48 21.80 -31.05 17.88
N ASN A 49 21.02 -31.82 17.13
CA ASN A 49 20.42 -33.05 17.66
C ASN A 49 19.64 -33.78 16.57
N VAL A 50 20.24 -34.86 16.10
CA VAL A 50 19.57 -35.98 15.43
C VAL A 50 18.83 -36.76 16.51
N GLY A 51 17.50 -36.85 16.42
CA GLY A 51 16.67 -37.63 17.31
C GLY A 51 15.42 -38.14 16.58
N SER A 52 15.15 -39.44 16.69
CA SER A 52 14.34 -40.26 15.80
C SER A 52 12.83 -40.33 16.13
N ARG A 53 11.99 -40.31 15.07
CA ARG A 53 10.63 -40.92 14.86
C ARG A 53 9.43 -40.38 15.68
N PRO A 54 8.15 -40.52 15.22
CA PRO A 54 7.63 -41.38 14.15
C PRO A 54 6.82 -40.67 13.03
N SER A 55 6.59 -41.42 11.95
CA SER A 55 5.85 -41.07 10.75
C SER A 55 4.33 -41.09 10.93
N LEU A 56 3.63 -40.01 10.56
CA LEU A 56 2.18 -39.97 10.35
C LEU A 56 1.83 -39.09 9.13
N THR A 57 1.42 -39.79 8.06
CA THR A 57 0.38 -39.45 7.07
C THR A 57 0.39 -38.09 6.36
N THR A 58 0.82 -38.14 5.09
CA THR A 58 0.23 -37.55 3.88
C THR A 58 -0.77 -36.39 4.04
N ASP A 59 -0.27 -35.16 3.94
CA ASP A 59 -0.94 -34.10 3.17
C ASP A 59 0.16 -33.32 2.43
N THR A 60 0.23 -33.51 1.11
CA THR A 60 1.19 -32.85 0.23
C THR A 60 0.74 -31.40 0.02
N GLN A 61 0.87 -30.57 1.05
CA GLN A 61 0.93 -29.13 0.88
C GLN A 61 2.28 -28.82 0.26
N GLN A 62 2.28 -28.79 -1.07
CA GLN A 62 3.40 -28.46 -1.93
C GLN A 62 3.82 -27.02 -1.62
N ARG A 63 4.61 -26.83 -0.57
CA ARG A 63 5.33 -25.59 -0.32
C ARG A 63 6.17 -25.36 -1.57
N THR A 64 5.77 -24.40 -2.41
CA THR A 64 6.54 -23.97 -3.57
C THR A 64 7.78 -23.26 -3.02
N THR A 65 8.72 -24.02 -2.47
CA THR A 65 10.09 -23.56 -2.38
C THR A 65 10.50 -23.33 -3.82
N LEU A 66 10.86 -22.09 -4.13
CA LEU A 66 11.46 -21.74 -5.40
C LEU A 66 12.73 -22.59 -5.49
N ARG A 67 12.64 -23.78 -6.09
CA ARG A 67 13.79 -24.62 -6.39
C ARG A 67 14.57 -23.81 -7.41
N LEU A 68 15.54 -23.04 -6.94
CA LEU A 68 16.51 -22.40 -7.80
C LEU A 68 17.12 -23.50 -8.66
N PRO A 69 17.06 -23.39 -10.00
CA PRO A 69 17.70 -24.34 -10.88
C PRO A 69 19.15 -24.55 -10.44
N VAL A 70 19.62 -25.79 -10.45
CA VAL A 70 21.04 -26.09 -10.30
C VAL A 70 21.78 -25.25 -11.35
N PRO A 71 22.78 -24.43 -10.98
CA PRO A 71 23.48 -23.58 -11.95
C PRO A 71 24.03 -24.46 -13.07
N ASP A 72 23.52 -24.28 -14.29
CA ASP A 72 24.08 -24.93 -15.47
C ASP A 72 25.51 -24.37 -15.66
N PRO A 73 26.55 -25.21 -15.67
CA PRO A 73 27.93 -24.76 -15.87
C PRO A 73 28.15 -24.13 -17.26
N ASN A 74 27.24 -24.36 -18.21
CA ASN A 74 27.22 -23.71 -19.53
C ASN A 74 26.22 -22.54 -19.60
N ALA A 75 25.61 -22.14 -18.48
CA ALA A 75 24.72 -20.99 -18.47
C ALA A 75 25.48 -19.72 -18.90
N PRO A 76 24.86 -18.86 -19.72
CA PRO A 76 25.44 -17.56 -20.03
C PRO A 76 25.71 -16.80 -18.73
N ALA A 77 26.78 -15.99 -18.74
CA ALA A 77 27.13 -15.17 -17.60
C ALA A 77 25.92 -14.36 -17.11
N LYS A 78 25.76 -14.26 -15.78
CA LYS A 78 24.69 -13.45 -15.19
C LYS A 78 24.75 -12.03 -15.76
N PRO A 79 23.62 -11.44 -16.19
CA PRO A 79 23.61 -10.07 -16.69
C PRO A 79 24.12 -9.12 -15.62
N THR A 80 24.83 -8.07 -16.05
CA THR A 80 25.30 -7.02 -15.14
C THR A 80 24.10 -6.20 -14.63
N LEU A 81 24.27 -5.51 -13.50
CA LEU A 81 23.24 -4.63 -12.97
C LEU A 81 22.86 -3.53 -13.98
N GLU A 82 23.84 -3.01 -14.71
CA GLU A 82 23.63 -1.99 -15.74
C GLU A 82 22.72 -2.50 -16.86
N THR A 83 22.93 -3.73 -17.35
CA THR A 83 22.05 -4.35 -18.34
C THR A 83 20.62 -4.50 -17.81
N VAL A 84 20.44 -4.90 -16.55
CA VAL A 84 19.12 -5.06 -15.95
C VAL A 84 18.40 -3.71 -15.83
N LEU A 85 19.11 -2.67 -15.41
CA LEU A 85 18.54 -1.32 -15.31
C LEU A 85 18.17 -0.75 -16.68
N HIS A 86 18.99 -0.99 -17.70
CA HIS A 86 18.68 -0.58 -19.07
C HIS A 86 17.36 -1.20 -19.55
N VAL A 87 17.23 -2.52 -19.45
CA VAL A 87 16.02 -3.24 -19.88
C VAL A 87 14.79 -2.81 -19.07
N ALA A 88 14.96 -2.58 -17.77
CA ALA A 88 13.87 -2.11 -16.91
C ALA A 88 13.36 -0.71 -17.31
N ASN A 89 14.26 0.20 -17.63
CA ASN A 89 13.90 1.55 -18.09
C ASN A 89 13.25 1.52 -19.47
N GLU A 90 13.79 0.73 -20.40
CA GLU A 90 13.19 0.58 -21.74
C GLU A 90 11.77 0.00 -21.64
N SER A 91 11.58 -1.03 -20.83
CA SER A 91 10.26 -1.62 -20.59
C SER A 91 9.30 -0.62 -19.92
N TYR A 92 9.81 0.22 -19.02
CA TYR A 92 9.03 1.25 -18.36
C TYR A 92 8.54 2.31 -19.35
N ASP A 93 9.42 2.77 -20.24
CA ASP A 93 9.09 3.75 -21.27
C ASP A 93 8.06 3.19 -22.26
N GLN A 94 8.24 1.94 -22.73
CA GLN A 94 7.26 1.24 -23.57
C GLN A 94 5.89 1.16 -22.89
N VAL A 95 5.84 0.73 -21.62
CA VAL A 95 4.58 0.66 -20.85
C VAL A 95 3.93 2.03 -20.75
N ARG A 96 4.71 3.08 -20.49
CA ARG A 96 4.21 4.45 -20.35
C ARG A 96 3.64 5.00 -21.65
N GLU A 97 4.23 4.66 -22.79
CA GLU A 97 3.81 5.13 -24.11
C GLU A 97 2.63 4.33 -24.67
N GLU A 98 2.64 3.01 -24.50
CA GLU A 98 1.70 2.11 -25.18
C GLU A 98 0.46 1.81 -24.34
N ILE A 99 0.58 1.71 -23.01
CA ILE A 99 -0.55 1.36 -22.15
C ILE A 99 -1.45 2.57 -21.95
N THR A 100 -2.49 2.62 -22.77
CA THR A 100 -3.41 3.75 -22.78
C THR A 100 -4.40 3.66 -21.62
N ASP A 101 -5.26 2.66 -21.59
CA ASP A 101 -6.23 2.40 -20.53
C ASP A 101 -6.19 0.91 -20.21
N TYR A 102 -6.52 0.52 -18.99
CA TYR A 102 -6.49 -0.88 -18.63
C TYR A 102 -7.53 -1.26 -17.59
N THR A 103 -7.76 -2.56 -17.52
CA THR A 103 -8.61 -3.18 -16.52
C THR A 103 -7.83 -4.30 -15.87
N CYS A 104 -7.90 -4.40 -14.55
CA CYS A 104 -7.20 -5.44 -13.81
C CYS A 104 -7.96 -5.88 -12.56
N VAL A 105 -7.50 -6.96 -11.94
CA VAL A 105 -7.84 -7.27 -10.55
C VAL A 105 -6.67 -6.83 -9.69
N LEU A 106 -6.87 -5.76 -8.93
CA LEU A 106 -5.93 -5.29 -7.93
C LEU A 106 -6.02 -6.20 -6.70
N VAL A 107 -4.88 -6.78 -6.31
CA VAL A 107 -4.70 -7.47 -5.03
C VAL A 107 -3.80 -6.59 -4.18
N ARG A 108 -4.35 -6.02 -3.11
CA ARG A 108 -3.62 -5.11 -2.21
C ARG A 108 -3.56 -5.67 -0.79
N ARG A 109 -2.48 -5.38 -0.08
CA ARG A 109 -2.34 -5.70 1.35
C ARG A 109 -1.56 -4.56 2.02
N GLU A 110 -2.20 -3.87 2.95
CA GLU A 110 -1.64 -2.69 3.60
C GLU A 110 -1.50 -2.87 5.11
N ARG A 111 -0.61 -2.06 5.72
CA ARG A 111 -0.57 -1.88 7.17
C ARG A 111 -1.31 -0.61 7.52
N VAL A 112 -2.26 -0.70 8.43
CA VAL A 112 -2.94 0.45 9.04
C VAL A 112 -2.60 0.43 10.52
N ASP A 113 -2.04 1.52 11.05
CA ASP A 113 -1.60 1.63 12.44
C ASP A 113 -0.70 0.45 12.88
N GLY A 114 0.31 0.14 12.06
CA GLY A 114 1.25 -0.97 12.28
C GLY A 114 0.67 -2.38 12.06
N ARG A 115 -0.64 -2.53 11.87
CA ARG A 115 -1.30 -3.84 11.70
C ARG A 115 -1.47 -4.20 10.24
N LEU A 116 -0.86 -5.30 9.83
CA LEU A 116 -0.99 -5.83 8.48
C LEU A 116 -2.36 -6.45 8.26
N GLY A 117 -3.17 -5.80 7.42
CA GLY A 117 -4.51 -6.25 7.08
C GLY A 117 -4.56 -7.53 6.24
N PRO A 118 -5.77 -8.06 6.00
CA PRO A 118 -5.99 -9.11 5.03
C PRO A 118 -5.72 -8.59 3.61
N HIS A 119 -5.61 -9.51 2.64
CA HIS A 119 -5.62 -9.12 1.25
C HIS A 119 -7.00 -8.61 0.84
N GLU A 120 -7.03 -7.46 0.20
CA GLU A 120 -8.20 -6.96 -0.49
C GLU A 120 -8.07 -7.14 -1.99
N PHE A 121 -9.20 -7.44 -2.61
CA PHE A 121 -9.30 -7.70 -4.04
C PHE A 121 -10.30 -6.72 -4.62
N ALA A 122 -9.89 -5.97 -5.64
CA ALA A 122 -10.76 -5.03 -6.33
C ALA A 122 -10.63 -5.20 -7.85
N TYR A 123 -11.74 -5.24 -8.55
CA TYR A 123 -11.74 -5.06 -9.99
C TYR A 123 -11.58 -3.57 -10.29
N ALA A 124 -10.56 -3.22 -11.07
CA ALA A 124 -10.19 -1.85 -11.37
C ALA A 124 -10.32 -1.57 -12.87
N LYS A 125 -10.85 -0.39 -13.20
CA LYS A 125 -10.73 0.23 -14.53
C LYS A 125 -9.96 1.53 -14.35
N VAL A 126 -8.87 1.67 -15.07
CA VAL A 126 -8.01 2.86 -15.03
C VAL A 126 -8.00 3.48 -16.41
N ARG A 127 -8.34 4.77 -16.47
CA ARG A 127 -8.27 5.59 -17.68
C ARG A 127 -7.21 6.67 -17.50
N ASN A 128 -6.19 6.66 -18.35
CA ASN A 128 -5.10 7.62 -18.24
C ASN A 128 -5.50 9.00 -18.78
N ARG A 129 -4.88 10.05 -18.24
CA ARG A 129 -5.07 11.42 -18.71
C ARG A 129 -4.59 11.55 -20.15
N ARG A 130 -5.36 12.21 -21.00
CA ARG A 130 -4.93 12.58 -22.36
C ARG A 130 -5.00 14.09 -22.53
N VAL A 131 -3.92 14.65 -23.09
CA VAL A 131 -3.76 16.09 -23.33
C VAL A 131 -3.56 16.31 -24.82
N HIS A 132 -4.25 17.28 -25.39
CA HIS A 132 -4.07 17.71 -26.78
C HIS A 132 -3.93 19.23 -26.79
N ASN A 133 -2.88 19.76 -27.42
CA ASN A 133 -2.58 21.19 -27.50
C ASN A 133 -2.57 21.92 -26.13
N GLY A 134 -2.11 21.24 -25.07
CA GLY A 134 -2.07 21.78 -23.72
C GLY A 134 -3.40 21.68 -22.95
N GLU A 135 -4.48 21.20 -23.59
CA GLU A 135 -5.79 21.02 -22.97
C GLU A 135 -6.07 19.55 -22.64
N ILE A 136 -6.67 19.29 -21.48
CA ILE A 136 -7.07 17.94 -21.06
C ILE A 136 -8.34 17.53 -21.83
N ILE A 137 -8.19 16.62 -22.79
CA ILE A 137 -9.32 16.05 -23.55
C ILE A 137 -9.93 14.82 -22.86
N THR A 138 -9.17 14.15 -22.00
CA THR A 138 -9.67 13.05 -21.16
C THR A 138 -9.05 13.19 -19.77
N PRO A 139 -9.85 13.43 -18.72
CA PRO A 139 -9.33 13.48 -17.36
C PRO A 139 -8.92 12.09 -16.89
N PHE A 140 -7.92 12.03 -16.01
CA PHE A 140 -7.60 10.79 -15.32
C PHE A 140 -8.80 10.29 -14.52
N SER A 141 -9.11 9.00 -14.60
CA SER A 141 -10.21 8.44 -13.81
C SER A 141 -9.98 6.98 -13.43
N ILE A 142 -10.45 6.63 -12.24
CA ILE A 142 -10.36 5.27 -11.70
C ILE A 142 -11.75 4.84 -11.25
N TYR A 143 -12.13 3.62 -11.64
CA TYR A 143 -13.27 2.92 -11.06
C TYR A 143 -12.79 1.66 -10.36
N LEU A 144 -13.20 1.46 -9.11
CA LEU A 144 -12.93 0.25 -8.34
C LEU A 144 -14.24 -0.41 -7.92
N LYS A 145 -14.28 -1.74 -7.99
CA LYS A 145 -15.30 -2.58 -7.37
C LYS A 145 -14.65 -3.62 -6.48
N PHE A 146 -14.86 -3.51 -5.18
CA PHE A 146 -14.30 -4.43 -4.20
C PHE A 146 -14.98 -5.80 -4.29
N LEU A 147 -14.17 -6.85 -4.37
CA LEU A 147 -14.59 -8.24 -4.52
C LEU A 147 -14.47 -8.99 -3.19
N LYS A 148 -13.40 -8.72 -2.42
CA LYS A 148 -13.08 -9.35 -1.14
C LYS A 148 -12.25 -8.38 -0.27
N PRO A 149 -12.26 -8.51 1.07
CA PRO A 149 -13.07 -9.43 1.88
C PRO A 149 -14.55 -9.05 1.97
N LYS A 150 -15.37 -9.89 2.62
CA LYS A 150 -16.84 -9.78 2.66
C LYS A 150 -17.36 -8.47 3.26
N ASP A 151 -16.58 -7.88 4.15
CA ASP A 151 -16.81 -6.59 4.81
C ASP A 151 -16.75 -5.38 3.87
N VAL A 152 -16.03 -5.50 2.76
CA VAL A 152 -15.93 -4.45 1.73
C VAL A 152 -16.49 -4.88 0.37
N ALA A 153 -16.78 -6.17 0.17
CA ALA A 153 -17.31 -6.71 -1.07
C ALA A 153 -18.55 -5.94 -1.56
N GLY A 154 -18.57 -5.59 -2.84
CA GLY A 154 -19.64 -4.80 -3.45
C GLY A 154 -19.52 -3.29 -3.24
N ARG A 155 -18.51 -2.79 -2.50
CA ARG A 155 -18.17 -1.36 -2.45
C ARG A 155 -17.70 -0.93 -3.83
N GLU A 156 -18.15 0.22 -4.28
CA GLU A 156 -17.73 0.82 -5.54
C GLU A 156 -17.17 2.22 -5.29
N VAL A 157 -16.09 2.54 -5.97
CA VAL A 157 -15.42 3.85 -5.86
C VAL A 157 -15.21 4.38 -7.28
N LEU A 158 -15.54 5.65 -7.48
CA LEU A 158 -15.28 6.37 -8.71
C LEU A 158 -14.50 7.65 -8.39
N TYR A 159 -13.37 7.81 -9.06
CA TYR A 159 -12.59 9.04 -9.07
C TYR A 159 -12.51 9.57 -10.49
N VAL A 160 -12.76 10.87 -10.65
CA VAL A 160 -12.52 11.60 -11.90
C VAL A 160 -11.81 12.88 -11.53
N GLU A 161 -10.62 13.08 -12.08
CA GLU A 161 -9.83 14.28 -11.87
C GLU A 161 -10.64 15.54 -12.18
N GLY A 162 -10.62 16.51 -11.26
CA GLY A 162 -11.30 17.80 -11.40
C GLY A 162 -12.83 17.76 -11.27
N ALA A 163 -13.42 16.58 -11.00
CA ALA A 163 -14.84 16.46 -10.69
C ALA A 163 -15.07 16.29 -9.17
N ASN A 164 -16.27 16.60 -8.69
CA ASN A 164 -16.68 16.41 -7.29
C ASN A 164 -15.67 17.01 -6.29
N ASP A 165 -15.24 18.25 -6.51
CA ASP A 165 -14.21 18.94 -5.69
C ASP A 165 -12.91 18.12 -5.54
N ASN A 166 -12.61 17.32 -6.56
CA ASN A 166 -11.49 16.38 -6.62
C ASN A 166 -11.54 15.28 -5.55
N GLU A 167 -12.74 14.99 -5.02
CA GLU A 167 -13.02 13.91 -4.08
C GLU A 167 -13.58 12.66 -4.78
N MET A 168 -13.43 11.51 -4.13
CA MET A 168 -13.94 10.23 -4.62
C MET A 168 -15.43 10.03 -4.29
N LEU A 169 -16.21 9.54 -5.25
CA LEU A 169 -17.56 9.05 -5.02
C LEU A 169 -17.50 7.59 -4.54
N VAL A 170 -18.04 7.32 -3.35
CA VAL A 170 -17.98 6.00 -2.74
C VAL A 170 -19.39 5.47 -2.48
N ARG A 171 -19.74 4.38 -3.16
CA ARG A 171 -20.91 3.57 -2.81
C ARG A 171 -20.48 2.53 -1.79
N ARG A 172 -21.09 2.55 -0.61
CA ARG A 172 -20.84 1.55 0.44
C ARG A 172 -21.14 0.13 -0.06
N GLY A 173 -20.44 -0.84 0.52
CA GLY A 173 -20.63 -2.27 0.32
C GLY A 173 -20.39 -3.02 1.61
N GLY A 174 -20.25 -4.33 1.52
CA GLY A 174 -20.02 -5.23 2.63
C GLY A 174 -21.27 -5.96 3.09
N ILE A 175 -21.11 -6.81 4.11
CA ILE A 175 -22.16 -7.69 4.69
C ILE A 175 -23.46 -6.95 5.02
N ARG A 176 -23.38 -5.68 5.41
CA ARG A 176 -24.55 -4.87 5.78
C ARG A 176 -25.35 -4.32 4.59
N MET A 177 -24.83 -4.49 3.37
CA MET A 177 -25.37 -3.92 2.13
C MET A 177 -25.45 -4.97 1.00
N SER A 178 -25.24 -6.27 1.31
CA SER A 178 -25.30 -7.38 0.35
C SER A 178 -26.66 -8.07 0.32
#